data_AF-C0MD20-F1
#
_entry.id   AF-C0MD20-F1
#
_cell.length_a   1.000
_cell.length_b   1.000
_cell.length_c   1.000
_cell.angle_alpha   90.00
_cell.angle_beta   90.00
_cell.angle_gamma   90.00
#
_symmetry.space_group_name_H-M   'P 1'
#
loop_
_entity.id
_entity.type
_entity.pdbx_description
1 polymer ?
#
loop_
_entity_poly.entity_id
_entity_poly.type
_entity_poly.pdbx_seq_one_letter_code
_entity_poly.pdbx_strand_id
1 'polypeptide(L)'
;MSEEQYLPVKESLGYRNLKIALMNVFSIDLDKFTIIEGEFENFGFHLNYNNKEIIIWITSTGKNRQFEYGEGGQLMISLPNPKYPDSSFLDRVTLESLLTDTEKIEAVDYAFGRYEHRLEIALAILKDYLDSDEAKVLLKNE
;
A
#
# COMPACT_ATOMS: atom_id res chain seq x y z
N MET A 1 24.60 16.80 16.15
CA MET A 1 23.48 16.56 15.23
C MET A 1 22.30 16.18 16.11
N SER A 2 21.20 16.92 16.06
CA SER A 2 19.96 16.48 16.73
C SER A 2 19.43 15.29 15.96
N GLU A 3 19.19 14.16 16.63
CA GLU A 3 18.39 13.08 16.07
C GLU A 3 17.02 13.66 15.71
N GLU A 4 16.64 13.58 14.44
CA GLU A 4 15.29 13.94 14.02
C GLU A 4 14.32 12.96 14.70
N GLN A 5 13.55 13.46 15.67
CA GLN A 5 12.52 12.68 16.34
C GLN A 5 11.25 12.72 15.49
N TYR A 6 11.01 11.65 14.72
CA TYR A 6 9.75 11.45 14.02
C TYR A 6 8.65 11.03 15.02
N LEU A 7 7.39 11.30 14.66
CA LEU A 7 6.27 10.77 15.42
C LEU A 7 6.25 9.24 15.34
N PRO A 8 5.77 8.54 16.38
CA PRO A 8 5.49 7.12 16.28
C PRO A 8 4.54 6.84 15.10
N VAL A 9 4.81 5.81 14.30
CA VAL A 9 4.02 5.45 13.11
C VAL A 9 2.52 5.40 13.40
N LYS A 10 2.12 4.83 14.54
CA LYS A 10 0.71 4.71 14.95
C LYS A 10 0.00 6.04 15.21
N GLU A 11 0.76 7.09 15.48
CA GLU A 11 0.25 8.44 15.68
C GLU A 11 0.15 9.22 14.35
N SER A 12 0.75 8.72 13.27
CA SER A 12 0.70 9.35 11.95
C SER A 12 -0.72 9.32 11.36
N LEU A 13 -1.07 10.38 10.62
CA LEU A 13 -2.36 10.47 9.92
C LEU A 13 -2.53 9.34 8.89
N GLY A 14 -1.44 9.00 8.18
CA GLY A 14 -1.43 7.91 7.21
C GLY A 14 -1.79 6.57 7.84
N TYR A 15 -1.23 6.24 9.00
CA TYR A 15 -1.55 5.00 9.72
C TYR A 15 -3.01 4.96 10.14
N ARG A 16 -3.51 6.04 10.76
CA ARG A 16 -4.88 6.10 11.28
C ARG A 16 -5.92 5.95 10.17
N ASN A 17 -5.70 6.64 9.05
CA ASN A 17 -6.60 6.57 7.90
C ASN A 17 -6.49 5.22 7.18
N LEU A 18 -5.28 4.68 7.01
CA LEU A 18 -5.08 3.36 6.41
C LEU A 18 -5.76 2.26 7.24
N LYS A 19 -5.67 2.36 8.58
CA LYS A 19 -6.35 1.45 9.49
C LYS A 19 -7.87 1.46 9.29
N ILE A 20 -8.47 2.64 9.19
CA ILE A 20 -9.92 2.78 8.96
C ILE A 20 -10.28 2.19 7.59
N ALA A 21 -9.55 2.56 6.54
CA ALA A 21 -9.82 2.11 5.18
C ALA A 21 -9.68 0.58 5.02
N LEU A 22 -8.66 -0.03 5.63
CA LEU A 22 -8.49 -1.49 5.66
C LEU A 22 -9.61 -2.20 6.43
N MET A 23 -10.09 -1.62 7.53
CA MET A 23 -11.24 -2.14 8.25
C MET A 23 -12.50 -2.07 7.37
N ASN A 24 -12.73 -0.96 6.68
CA ASN A 24 -13.93 -0.77 5.88
C ASN A 24 -13.96 -1.66 4.63
N VAL A 25 -12.84 -1.80 3.93
CA VAL A 25 -12.78 -2.54 2.66
C VAL A 25 -12.53 -4.04 2.86
N PHE A 26 -11.62 -4.39 3.78
CA PHE A 26 -11.17 -5.78 3.97
C PHE A 26 -11.61 -6.39 5.31
N SER A 27 -12.22 -5.62 6.22
CA SER A 27 -12.46 -6.06 7.62
C SER A 27 -11.17 -6.46 8.34
N ILE A 28 -10.06 -5.78 8.01
CA ILE A 28 -8.73 -6.02 8.57
C ILE A 28 -8.43 -4.99 9.66
N ASP A 29 -8.02 -5.47 10.84
CA ASP A 29 -7.51 -4.63 11.92
C ASP A 29 -5.98 -4.49 11.82
N LEU A 30 -5.52 -3.31 11.38
CA LEU A 30 -4.10 -3.02 11.17
C LEU A 30 -3.27 -3.08 12.46
N ASP A 31 -3.87 -2.93 13.65
CA ASP A 31 -3.13 -3.00 14.92
C ASP A 31 -2.55 -4.40 15.20
N LYS A 32 -3.08 -5.43 14.51
CA LYS A 32 -2.64 -6.83 14.65
C LYS A 32 -1.40 -7.16 13.81
N PHE A 33 -0.96 -6.25 12.97
CA PHE A 33 0.16 -6.46 12.06
C PHE A 33 1.43 -5.82 12.59
N THR A 34 2.55 -6.48 12.36
CA THR A 34 3.88 -5.92 12.61
C THR A 34 4.15 -4.81 11.60
N ILE A 35 4.56 -3.65 12.11
CA ILE A 35 5.01 -2.53 11.28
C ILE A 35 6.39 -2.87 10.71
N ILE A 36 6.54 -2.72 9.40
CA ILE A 36 7.83 -2.68 8.72
C ILE A 36 8.28 -1.23 8.70
N GLU A 37 9.40 -0.91 9.32
CA GLU A 37 9.99 0.43 9.25
C GLU A 37 10.88 0.53 8.02
N GLY A 38 10.72 1.60 7.24
CA GLY A 38 11.57 1.93 6.10
C GLY A 38 12.48 3.13 6.38
N GLU A 39 13.21 3.58 5.37
CA GLU A 39 13.95 4.85 5.47
C GLU A 39 13.00 6.04 5.65
N PHE A 40 13.45 7.10 6.33
CA PHE A 40 12.64 8.28 6.67
C PHE A 40 11.42 7.90 7.52
N GLU A 41 10.22 8.40 7.20
CA GLU A 41 8.96 7.99 7.86
C GLU A 41 8.16 7.02 6.97
N ASN A 42 8.85 6.26 6.10
CA ASN A 42 8.22 5.18 5.36
C ASN A 42 7.86 4.04 6.31
N PHE A 43 6.67 3.48 6.17
CA PHE A 43 6.29 2.27 6.90
C PHE A 43 5.39 1.39 6.07
N GLY A 44 5.36 0.08 6.37
CA GLY A 44 4.56 -0.87 5.64
C GLY A 44 4.07 -2.06 6.46
N PHE A 45 3.29 -2.91 5.81
CA PHE A 45 2.67 -4.10 6.40
C PHE A 45 2.60 -5.22 5.38
N HIS A 46 2.87 -6.45 5.83
CA HIS A 46 2.50 -7.66 5.09
C HIS A 46 1.04 -7.98 5.35
N LEU A 47 0.24 -8.09 4.30
CA LEU A 47 -1.14 -8.53 4.34
C LEU A 47 -1.29 -9.81 3.53
N ASN A 48 -2.20 -10.70 3.96
CA ASN A 48 -2.56 -11.89 3.21
C ASN A 48 -4.05 -11.85 2.89
N TYR A 49 -4.38 -11.98 1.61
CA TYR A 49 -5.77 -12.04 1.16
C TYR A 49 -5.92 -13.15 0.11
N ASN A 50 -6.79 -14.13 0.36
CA ASN A 50 -6.99 -15.30 -0.51
C ASN A 50 -5.67 -15.99 -0.93
N ASN A 51 -4.78 -16.23 0.05
CA ASN A 51 -3.43 -16.79 -0.13
C ASN A 51 -2.51 -15.97 -1.05
N LYS A 52 -2.73 -14.67 -1.15
CA LYS A 52 -1.85 -13.75 -1.88
C LYS A 52 -1.21 -12.80 -0.88
N GLU A 53 0.12 -12.79 -0.88
CA GLU A 53 0.90 -11.86 -0.09
C GLU A 53 0.93 -10.47 -0.75
N ILE A 54 0.48 -9.47 -0.01
CA ILE A 54 0.43 -8.07 -0.41
C ILE A 54 1.33 -7.31 0.56
N ILE A 55 2.14 -6.39 0.05
CA ILE A 55 2.87 -5.46 0.92
C ILE A 55 2.29 -4.08 0.66
N ILE A 56 1.70 -3.48 1.69
CA ILE A 56 1.21 -2.11 1.63
C ILE A 56 2.23 -1.20 2.32
N TRP A 57 2.60 -0.12 1.64
CA TRP A 57 3.48 0.92 2.14
C TRP A 57 2.74 2.24 2.21
N ILE A 58 3.05 3.02 3.24
CA ILE A 58 2.88 4.46 3.26
C ILE A 58 4.27 5.06 3.08
N THR A 59 4.50 5.69 1.94
CA THR A 59 5.79 6.25 1.56
C THR A 59 5.80 7.77 1.72
N SER A 60 6.97 8.28 2.07
CA SER A 60 7.29 9.70 2.13
C SER A 60 7.74 10.17 0.74
N THR A 61 7.51 11.43 0.42
CA THR A 61 7.96 12.00 -0.86
C THR A 61 9.46 12.35 -0.87
N GLY A 62 10.24 11.90 0.12
CA GLY A 62 11.70 12.02 0.16
C GLY A 62 12.25 13.45 0.19
N LYS A 63 11.43 14.48 0.38
CA LYS A 63 11.94 15.82 0.69
C LYS A 63 12.33 15.82 2.16
N ASN A 64 13.59 16.09 2.48
CA ASN A 64 14.15 16.30 3.84
C ASN A 64 13.54 17.53 4.55
N ARG A 65 12.22 17.56 4.63
CA ARG A 65 11.41 18.34 5.54
C ARG A 65 10.39 17.31 5.97
N GLN A 66 10.40 17.01 7.27
CA GLN A 66 9.35 16.30 8.00
C GLN A 66 8.08 16.18 7.17
N PHE A 67 7.47 14.98 7.09
CA PHE A 67 6.06 14.89 6.72
C PHE A 67 5.38 16.08 7.37
N GLU A 68 4.84 17.00 6.58
CA GLU A 68 4.21 18.20 7.12
C GLU A 68 2.96 17.74 7.88
N TYR A 69 3.18 17.22 9.10
CA TYR A 69 2.34 16.72 10.17
C TYR A 69 0.92 16.20 9.83
N GLY A 70 0.67 15.85 8.57
CA GLY A 70 -0.66 15.98 7.99
C GLY A 70 -0.77 15.61 6.50
N GLU A 71 0.31 15.20 5.83
CA GLU A 71 0.22 14.69 4.45
C GLU A 71 -0.09 13.19 4.37
N GLY A 72 0.18 12.44 5.44
CA GLY A 72 -0.16 11.02 5.56
C GLY A 72 0.54 10.09 4.57
N GLY A 73 1.54 10.57 3.83
CA GLY A 73 2.30 9.78 2.86
C GLY A 73 1.48 9.37 1.63
N GLN A 74 2.13 8.66 0.71
CA GLN A 74 1.50 8.05 -0.46
C GLN A 74 1.33 6.55 -0.23
N LEU A 75 0.17 6.02 -0.55
CA LEU A 75 -0.09 4.59 -0.54
C LEU A 75 0.63 3.95 -1.73
N MET A 76 1.42 2.92 -1.46
CA MET A 76 2.01 2.07 -2.49
C MET A 76 1.65 0.62 -2.17
N ILE A 77 1.11 -0.10 -3.16
CA ILE A 77 0.66 -1.49 -3.00
C ILE A 77 1.52 -2.38 -3.87
N SER A 78 2.27 -3.29 -3.26
CA SER A 78 3.16 -4.22 -3.93
C SER A 78 2.58 -5.63 -3.92
N LEU A 79 2.54 -6.26 -5.10
CA LEU A 79 2.00 -7.59 -5.37
C LEU A 79 3.07 -8.48 -6.03
N PRO A 80 2.96 -9.82 -5.94
CA PRO A 80 3.80 -10.72 -6.70
C PRO A 80 3.69 -10.42 -8.20
N ASN A 81 4.83 -10.44 -8.89
CA ASN A 81 4.86 -10.18 -10.31
C ASN A 81 4.53 -11.45 -11.10
N PRO A 82 3.41 -11.51 -11.83
CA PRO A 82 3.04 -12.68 -12.63
C PRO A 82 4.03 -12.96 -13.78
N LYS A 83 4.90 -12.00 -14.10
CA LYS A 83 5.94 -12.15 -15.12
C LYS A 83 7.26 -12.69 -14.55
N TYR A 84 7.38 -12.86 -13.23
CA TYR A 84 8.58 -13.38 -12.59
C TYR A 84 8.55 -14.91 -12.47
N PRO A 85 9.69 -15.60 -12.67
CA PRO A 85 10.97 -15.10 -13.18
C PRO A 85 11.06 -15.07 -14.71
N ASP A 86 10.02 -15.53 -15.41
CA ASP A 86 10.08 -15.90 -16.83
C ASP A 86 10.37 -14.73 -17.78
N SER A 87 9.71 -13.59 -17.57
CA SER A 87 9.78 -12.39 -18.43
C SER A 87 10.04 -11.10 -17.65
N SER A 88 10.35 -11.21 -16.37
CA SER A 88 10.77 -10.10 -15.51
C SER A 88 11.75 -10.58 -14.44
N PHE A 89 12.72 -9.74 -14.11
CA PHE A 89 13.66 -9.96 -13.00
C PHE A 89 13.14 -9.43 -11.65
N LEU A 90 12.03 -8.68 -11.66
CA LEU A 90 11.39 -8.17 -10.45
C LEU A 90 10.37 -9.19 -9.97
N ASP A 91 10.54 -9.71 -8.76
CA ASP A 91 9.61 -10.65 -8.11
C ASP A 91 8.30 -10.00 -7.67
N ARG A 92 8.29 -8.66 -7.52
CA ARG A 92 7.13 -7.87 -7.18
C ARG A 92 6.98 -6.66 -8.09
N VAL A 93 5.73 -6.25 -8.28
CA VAL A 93 5.36 -5.03 -9.00
C VAL A 93 4.29 -4.26 -8.21
N THR A 94 4.06 -3.01 -8.58
CA THR A 94 3.03 -2.18 -7.96
C THR A 94 1.66 -2.44 -8.60
N LEU A 95 0.58 -2.21 -7.84
CA LEU A 95 -0.78 -2.46 -8.31
C LEU A 95 -1.09 -1.71 -9.62
N GLU A 96 -0.71 -0.43 -9.73
CA GLU A 96 -0.98 0.37 -10.93
C GLU A 96 -0.38 -0.24 -12.20
N SER A 97 0.75 -0.94 -12.10
CA SER A 97 1.39 -1.61 -13.24
C SER A 97 0.63 -2.84 -13.74
N LEU A 98 -0.30 -3.35 -12.94
CA LEU A 98 -1.16 -4.49 -13.24
C LEU A 98 -2.54 -4.05 -13.74
N LEU A 99 -2.87 -2.76 -13.65
CA LEU A 99 -4.13 -2.20 -14.12
C LEU A 99 -4.03 -1.76 -15.58
N THR A 100 -5.17 -1.77 -16.27
CA THR A 100 -5.30 -1.29 -17.66
C THR A 100 -6.20 -0.07 -17.80
N ASP A 101 -7.04 0.18 -16.79
CA ASP A 101 -7.95 1.32 -16.72
C ASP A 101 -7.22 2.55 -16.16
N THR A 102 -7.09 3.60 -16.98
CA THR A 102 -6.37 4.82 -16.63
C THR A 102 -6.97 5.54 -15.43
N GLU A 103 -8.29 5.53 -15.25
CA GLU A 103 -8.93 6.17 -14.09
C GLU A 103 -8.57 5.44 -12.79
N LYS A 104 -8.48 4.11 -12.84
CA LYS A 104 -8.06 3.30 -11.69
C LYS A 104 -6.57 3.46 -11.39
N ILE A 105 -5.74 3.54 -12.42
CA ILE A 105 -4.30 3.81 -12.29
C ILE A 105 -4.10 5.14 -11.54
N GLU A 106 -4.73 6.23 -12.01
CA GLU A 106 -4.62 7.54 -11.37
C GLU A 106 -5.16 7.53 -9.93
N ALA A 107 -6.25 6.80 -9.67
CA ALA A 107 -6.80 6.67 -8.33
C ALA A 107 -5.83 5.99 -7.35
N VAL A 108 -5.10 4.96 -7.80
CA VAL A 108 -4.07 4.28 -7.01
C VAL A 108 -2.82 5.15 -6.86
N ASP A 109 -2.33 5.74 -7.94
CA ASP A 109 -1.12 6.58 -7.93
C ASP A 109 -1.26 7.80 -7.00
N TYR A 110 -2.44 8.42 -6.96
CA TYR A 110 -2.69 9.62 -6.14
C TYR A 110 -3.44 9.33 -4.83
N ALA A 111 -3.31 8.09 -4.31
CA ALA A 111 -3.86 7.68 -3.02
C ALA A 111 -2.97 8.17 -1.86
N PHE A 112 -3.20 9.40 -1.42
CA PHE A 112 -2.46 9.97 -0.27
C PHE A 112 -3.14 9.67 1.06
N GLY A 113 -2.36 9.26 2.06
CA GLY A 113 -2.84 8.83 3.36
C GLY A 113 -3.54 9.93 4.18
N ARG A 114 -3.35 11.21 3.86
CA ARG A 114 -4.20 12.29 4.41
C ARG A 114 -5.67 12.20 4.03
N TYR A 115 -6.02 11.48 2.97
CA TYR A 115 -7.37 11.38 2.44
C TYR A 115 -7.91 9.95 2.58
N GLU A 116 -8.58 9.66 3.69
CA GLU A 116 -9.19 8.35 3.97
C GLU A 116 -9.99 7.78 2.78
N HIS A 117 -10.90 8.57 2.20
CA HIS A 117 -11.70 8.15 1.05
C HIS A 117 -10.86 7.74 -0.17
N ARG A 118 -9.68 8.33 -0.39
CA ARG A 118 -8.78 7.93 -1.48
C ARG A 118 -8.10 6.60 -1.20
N LEU A 119 -7.73 6.37 0.06
CA LEU A 119 -7.22 5.06 0.49
C LEU A 119 -8.29 3.98 0.32
N GLU A 120 -9.54 4.25 0.69
CA GLU A 120 -10.66 3.32 0.50
C GLU A 120 -10.87 2.99 -0.97
N ILE A 121 -10.84 3.99 -1.86
CA ILE A 121 -10.96 3.76 -3.31
C ILE A 121 -9.81 2.89 -3.82
N ALA A 122 -8.56 3.20 -3.47
CA ALA A 122 -7.41 2.40 -3.90
C ALA A 122 -7.45 0.96 -3.36
N LEU A 123 -7.87 0.78 -2.10
CA LEU A 123 -8.06 -0.54 -1.50
C LEU A 123 -9.23 -1.30 -2.11
N ALA A 124 -10.31 -0.63 -2.51
CA ALA A 124 -11.42 -1.25 -3.22
C ALA A 124 -10.97 -1.74 -4.61
N ILE A 125 -10.19 -0.92 -5.33
CA ILE A 125 -9.57 -1.32 -6.61
C ILE A 125 -8.67 -2.54 -6.42
N LEU A 126 -7.84 -2.55 -5.36
CA LEU A 126 -7.03 -3.71 -4.99
C LEU A 126 -7.90 -4.94 -4.75
N LYS A 127 -8.97 -4.81 -3.96
CA LYS A 127 -9.86 -5.92 -3.63
C LYS A 127 -10.52 -6.50 -4.87
N ASP A 128 -11.06 -5.64 -5.74
CA ASP A 128 -11.67 -6.04 -7.00
C ASP A 128 -10.67 -6.76 -7.91
N TYR A 129 -9.43 -6.25 -7.98
CA TYR A 129 -8.36 -6.92 -8.70
C TYR A 129 -8.08 -8.31 -8.12
N LEU A 130 -7.91 -8.44 -6.81
CA LEU A 130 -7.60 -9.72 -6.15
C LEU A 130 -8.72 -10.77 -6.26
N ASP A 131 -9.97 -10.30 -6.34
CA ASP A 131 -11.16 -11.14 -6.50
C ASP A 131 -11.42 -11.51 -7.98
N SER A 132 -10.78 -10.83 -8.94
CA SER A 132 -10.91 -11.06 -10.37
C SER A 132 -10.37 -12.43 -10.80
N ASP A 133 -10.91 -12.96 -11.91
CA ASP A 133 -10.40 -14.20 -12.50
C ASP A 133 -8.99 -14.04 -13.06
N GLU A 134 -8.64 -12.84 -13.50
CA GLU A 134 -7.28 -12.50 -13.94
C GLU A 134 -6.27 -12.71 -12.81
N ALA A 135 -6.52 -12.14 -11.62
CA ALA A 135 -5.64 -12.34 -10.47
C ALA A 135 -5.58 -13.80 -10.00
N LYS A 136 -6.68 -14.56 -10.12
CA LYS A 136 -6.68 -16.01 -9.83
C LYS A 136 -5.84 -16.81 -10.81
N VAL A 137 -5.62 -16.34 -12.03
CA VAL A 137 -4.79 -17.03 -13.02
C VAL A 137 -3.34 -16.56 -12.91
N LEU A 138 -3.13 -15.25 -12.83
CA LEU A 138 -1.81 -14.62 -12.89
C LEU A 138 -1.02 -14.77 -11.58
N LEU A 139 -1.69 -14.81 -10.43
CA LEU A 139 -1.04 -14.91 -9.12
C LEU A 139 -1.06 -16.33 -8.55
N LYS A 140 -1.30 -17.35 -9.38
CA LYS A 140 -1.12 -18.77 -9.04
C LYS A 140 0.36 -19.13 -9.06
N ASN A 141 1.11 -18.63 -8.08
CA ASN A 141 2.45 -19.12 -7.79
C ASN A 141 2.58 -19.32 -6.28
N GLU A 142 1.94 -20.39 -5.78
CA GLU A 142 2.41 -21.19 -4.65
C GLU A 142 2.14 -22.67 -4.93
#